data_AF-A0A1Y2H2V8-F1
#
_entry.id   AF-A0A1Y2H2V8-F1
#
_cell.length_a   1.000
_cell.length_b   1.000
_cell.length_c   1.000
_cell.angle_alpha   90.00
_cell.angle_beta   90.00
_cell.angle_gamma   90.00
#
_symmetry.space_group_name_H-M   'P 1'
#
loop_
_entity.id
_entity.type
_entity.pdbx_description
1 polymer ?
#
loop_
_entity_poly.entity_id
_entity_poly.type
_entity_poly.pdbx_seq_one_letter_code
_entity_poly.pdbx_strand_id
1 'polypeptide(L)'
;MTSRKHLQESWRHSSGFLNDDANKYAFTNISTLKLHKLKLNITNPPHSHTVSYCLGVLTRRCPELQSLKYYGCDEDDDGVDDIGGNKLPLYDRFYRTAFLQQPWVFKRLSSLFFPATYIKDEDMAAILRQMTMLKQLTISELLFIFSDPADDLDDFGQLSIRELLADKQMTLKNGHMVQETRFRRLCETIEEITFDVYGFKADGIMQTILSNCPCLKRLTGPRITVTEIVNGAEWVSTELTDLNIYLKADVDQETPEGMEKQRIVFRQLGKLTRLRSLDLVAQRCNTDGRTQTLDLTLRASLDEQANLKNLEKLAFKSDASQRMQLEDATWIVNNWPKLKELQGSMNNSVVCDSIVAVLRSRGSLSFRL
;
A
#
# COMPACT_ATOMS: atom_id res chain seq x y z
N MET A 1 17.86 19.04 8.08
CA MET A 1 19.15 18.60 8.65
C MET A 1 19.23 17.08 8.55
N THR A 2 19.83 16.56 7.49
CA THR A 2 20.08 15.12 7.32
C THR A 2 21.35 14.80 8.09
N SER A 3 21.22 14.46 9.38
CA SER A 3 22.35 14.07 10.23
C SER A 3 22.84 12.69 9.83
N ARG A 4 23.62 12.63 8.74
CA ARG A 4 24.21 11.39 8.22
C ARG A 4 25.60 11.11 8.80
N LYS A 5 26.14 12.01 9.64
CA LYS A 5 27.57 12.01 10.01
C LYS A 5 27.92 11.82 11.49
N HIS A 6 26.98 11.72 12.43
CA HIS A 6 27.35 11.64 13.86
C HIS A 6 26.98 10.35 14.61
N LEU A 7 26.32 9.39 13.98
CA LEU A 7 25.92 8.16 14.67
C LEU A 7 26.97 7.05 14.63
N GLN A 8 28.07 7.16 13.88
CA GLN A 8 28.98 6.02 13.70
C GLN A 8 30.05 5.90 14.81
N GLU A 9 30.37 6.98 15.53
CA GLU A 9 31.51 7.00 16.47
C GLU A 9 31.13 6.85 17.96
N SER A 10 29.85 7.02 18.35
CA SER A 10 29.46 7.07 19.77
C SER A 10 29.09 5.72 20.43
N TRP A 11 29.05 4.61 19.69
CA TRP A 11 28.44 3.36 20.19
C TRP A 11 29.40 2.40 20.87
N ARG A 12 30.72 2.62 20.75
CA ARG A 12 31.72 1.62 21.15
C ARG A 12 31.81 1.37 22.66
N HIS A 13 31.26 2.22 23.54
CA HIS A 13 31.51 2.13 24.99
C HIS A 13 30.26 2.23 25.91
N SER A 14 29.03 2.24 25.39
CA SER A 14 27.83 2.36 26.24
C SER A 14 27.04 1.04 26.35
N SER A 15 27.47 0.14 27.24
CA SER A 15 26.67 -1.03 27.64
C SER A 15 25.25 -0.66 28.12
N GLY A 16 25.05 0.58 28.58
CA GLY A 16 23.75 1.08 29.03
C GLY A 16 22.76 1.48 27.94
N PHE A 17 23.12 1.50 26.65
CA PHE A 17 22.19 1.91 25.59
C PHE A 17 21.05 0.88 25.39
N LEU A 18 21.42 -0.39 25.38
CA LEU A 18 20.48 -1.51 25.20
C LEU A 18 19.70 -1.83 26.48
N ASN A 19 20.08 -1.25 27.61
CA ASN A 19 19.36 -1.46 28.86
C ASN A 19 18.04 -0.70 28.83
N ASP A 20 16.97 -1.29 29.36
CA ASP A 20 15.59 -0.77 29.30
C ASP A 20 15.34 0.52 30.10
N ASP A 21 16.37 1.11 30.71
CA ASP A 21 16.31 2.43 31.33
C ASP A 21 16.07 3.52 30.28
N ALA A 22 14.80 3.67 29.89
CA ALA A 22 14.28 4.42 28.75
C ALA A 22 14.69 5.91 28.73
N ASN A 23 15.04 6.47 29.88
CA ASN A 23 15.20 7.93 30.03
C ASN A 23 16.62 8.44 29.79
N LYS A 24 17.67 7.60 29.91
CA LYS A 24 19.06 8.11 29.83
C LYS A 24 19.48 8.50 28.41
N TYR A 25 18.93 7.85 27.39
CA TYR A 25 19.34 8.01 25.99
C TYR A 25 18.15 8.32 25.08
N ALA A 26 17.42 9.40 25.34
CA ALA A 26 16.32 9.85 24.48
C ALA A 26 16.83 10.79 23.36
N PHE A 27 16.42 10.52 22.12
CA PHE A 27 16.70 11.32 20.93
C PHE A 27 15.48 12.19 20.58
N THR A 28 15.28 13.27 21.32
CA THR A 28 14.12 14.18 21.18
C THR A 28 14.12 14.98 19.87
N ASN A 29 15.25 15.09 19.18
CA ASN A 29 15.36 15.85 17.94
C ASN A 29 15.14 15.01 16.67
N ILE A 30 14.86 13.71 16.80
CA ILE A 30 14.64 12.82 15.65
C ILE A 30 13.14 12.73 15.36
N SER A 31 12.69 13.46 14.34
CA SER A 31 11.31 13.40 13.84
C SER A 31 11.14 12.42 12.67
N THR A 32 12.22 12.00 12.02
CA THR A 32 12.20 11.02 10.92
C THR A 32 13.35 10.05 11.07
N LEU A 33 13.04 8.76 11.08
CA LEU A 33 14.03 7.69 11.15
C LEU A 33 13.90 6.84 9.88
N LYS A 34 15.01 6.68 9.16
CA LYS A 34 15.10 5.83 7.97
C LYS A 34 16.18 4.78 8.20
N LEU A 35 15.77 3.52 8.22
CA LEU A 35 16.60 2.36 8.45
C LEU A 35 16.66 1.56 7.13
N HIS A 36 17.74 1.75 6.38
CA HIS A 36 17.94 1.13 5.07
C HIS A 36 18.97 0.02 5.15
N LYS A 37 18.59 -1.23 4.85
CA LYS A 37 19.49 -2.36 4.54
C LYS A 37 20.78 -2.32 5.37
N LEU A 38 20.60 -2.25 6.69
CA LEU A 38 21.72 -2.00 7.58
C LEU A 38 22.47 -3.32 7.79
N LYS A 39 23.65 -3.43 7.18
CA LYS A 39 24.64 -4.44 7.54
C LYS A 39 25.29 -4.04 8.86
N LEU A 40 24.61 -4.35 9.97
CA LEU A 40 25.14 -4.14 11.31
C LEU A 40 25.92 -5.39 11.72
N ASN A 41 27.24 -5.32 11.59
CA ASN A 41 28.12 -6.33 12.16
C ASN A 41 28.23 -6.09 13.67
N ILE A 42 27.40 -6.77 14.46
CA ILE A 42 27.48 -6.75 15.92
C ILE A 42 28.57 -7.75 16.32
N THR A 43 29.76 -7.25 16.63
CA THR A 43 30.82 -8.09 17.20
C THR A 43 30.45 -8.47 18.64
N ASN A 44 30.25 -9.77 18.90
CA ASN A 44 29.86 -10.33 20.21
C ASN A 44 28.53 -9.80 20.76
N PRO A 45 27.38 -10.08 20.13
CA PRO A 45 26.09 -9.72 20.69
C PRO A 45 25.92 -10.43 22.05
N PRO A 46 25.57 -9.73 23.13
CA PRO A 46 25.10 -10.39 24.34
C PRO A 46 23.95 -11.31 23.92
N HIS A 47 24.02 -12.59 24.30
CA HIS A 47 23.11 -13.63 23.82
C HIS A 47 21.64 -13.18 23.98
N SER A 48 20.98 -12.87 22.85
CA SER A 48 19.56 -12.50 22.62
C SER A 48 19.37 -11.22 21.76
N HIS A 49 20.36 -10.34 21.63
CA HIS A 49 20.19 -9.09 20.89
C HIS A 49 20.47 -9.26 19.40
N THR A 50 19.40 -9.43 18.62
CA THR A 50 19.46 -9.36 17.15
C THR A 50 19.60 -7.92 16.68
N VAL A 51 20.04 -7.72 15.44
CA VAL A 51 20.07 -6.39 14.78
C VAL A 51 18.69 -5.73 14.84
N SER A 52 17.64 -6.48 14.50
CA SER A 52 16.25 -6.03 14.58
C SER A 52 15.85 -5.53 15.98
N TYR A 53 16.30 -6.23 17.04
CA TYR A 53 16.05 -5.80 18.41
C TYR A 53 16.73 -4.46 18.69
N CYS A 54 18.03 -4.31 18.37
CA CYS A 54 18.77 -3.07 18.57
C CYS A 54 18.14 -1.88 17.83
N LEU A 55 17.69 -2.10 16.59
CA LEU A 55 16.98 -1.09 15.80
C LEU A 55 15.62 -0.74 16.40
N GLY A 56 14.89 -1.73 16.92
CA GLY A 56 13.63 -1.52 17.62
C GLY A 56 13.81 -0.65 18.88
N VAL A 57 14.85 -0.94 19.68
CA VAL A 57 15.24 -0.13 20.84
C VAL A 57 15.59 1.30 20.41
N LEU A 58 16.42 1.48 19.38
CA LEU A 58 16.75 2.81 18.84
C LEU A 58 15.49 3.59 18.43
N THR A 59 14.54 2.92 17.77
CA THR A 59 13.27 3.53 17.36
C THR A 59 12.50 4.03 18.59
N ARG A 60 12.38 3.22 19.65
CA ARG A 60 11.72 3.62 20.91
C ARG A 60 12.40 4.79 21.62
N ARG A 61 13.70 5.01 21.39
CA ARG A 61 14.40 6.18 21.93
C ARG A 61 14.07 7.48 21.20
N CYS A 62 13.21 7.49 20.19
CA CYS A 62 12.81 8.68 19.44
C CYS A 62 11.35 9.08 19.76
N PRO A 63 11.06 9.74 20.90
CA PRO A 63 9.68 10.06 21.31
C PRO A 63 8.97 11.06 20.37
N GLU A 64 9.73 11.92 19.70
CA GLU A 64 9.22 12.91 18.75
C GLU A 64 9.13 12.38 17.31
N LEU A 65 9.29 11.07 17.12
CA LEU A 65 9.26 10.43 15.81
C LEU A 65 7.89 10.60 15.15
N GLN A 66 7.89 11.17 13.94
CA GLN A 66 6.71 11.40 13.11
C GLN A 66 6.64 10.45 11.91
N SER A 67 7.79 10.03 11.38
CA SER A 67 7.88 9.13 10.24
C SER A 67 8.96 8.08 10.46
N LEU A 68 8.58 6.81 10.29
CA LEU A 68 9.50 5.68 10.32
C LEU A 68 9.50 5.00 8.96
N LYS A 69 10.69 4.80 8.41
CA LYS A 69 10.90 3.96 7.22
C LYS A 69 11.88 2.86 7.53
N TYR A 70 11.45 1.63 7.37
CA TYR A 70 12.22 0.43 7.67
C TYR A 70 12.24 -0.48 6.45
N TYR A 71 13.42 -0.69 5.86
CA TYR A 71 13.58 -1.40 4.58
C TYR A 71 14.08 -2.85 4.75
N GLY A 72 13.87 -3.45 5.92
CA GLY A 72 14.44 -4.74 6.27
C GLY A 72 15.96 -4.70 6.50
N CYS A 73 16.48 -5.77 7.06
CA CYS A 73 17.90 -6.09 7.05
C CYS A 73 18.11 -7.20 6.01
N ASP A 74 19.03 -6.99 5.07
CA ASP A 74 19.54 -8.10 4.28
C ASP A 74 20.36 -8.94 5.27
N GLU A 75 19.79 -10.03 5.79
CA GLU A 75 20.60 -11.05 6.44
C GLU A 75 21.45 -11.63 5.31
N ASP A 76 22.71 -11.19 5.28
CA ASP A 76 23.64 -11.62 4.23
C ASP A 76 23.61 -13.15 4.16
N ASP A 77 23.33 -13.62 2.95
CA ASP A 77 23.35 -15.00 2.46
C ASP A 77 24.78 -15.57 2.47
N ASP A 78 25.59 -15.15 3.46
CA ASP A 78 26.97 -15.53 3.65
C ASP A 78 27.00 -16.90 4.34
N GLY A 79 26.54 -17.91 3.59
CA GLY A 79 27.14 -19.22 3.55
C GLY A 79 26.90 -20.11 4.76
N VAL A 80 25.81 -20.89 4.70
CA VAL A 80 25.92 -22.34 4.81
C VAL A 80 24.81 -22.94 3.94
N ASP A 81 25.22 -23.65 2.89
CA ASP A 81 24.43 -24.57 2.06
C ASP A 81 23.83 -25.70 2.91
N ASP A 82 22.97 -25.37 3.88
CA ASP A 82 22.23 -26.39 4.62
C ASP A 82 21.02 -26.80 3.78
N ILE A 83 21.31 -27.67 2.80
CA ILE A 83 20.49 -28.14 1.67
C ILE A 83 19.15 -28.80 2.08
N GLY A 84 18.72 -28.78 3.35
CA GLY A 84 17.51 -29.51 3.77
C GLY A 84 16.69 -28.93 4.91
N GLY A 85 17.04 -27.76 5.46
CA GLY A 85 16.31 -27.21 6.61
C GLY A 85 15.34 -26.12 6.18
N ASN A 86 14.06 -26.26 6.51
CA ASN A 86 13.05 -25.18 6.51
C ASN A 86 13.55 -23.99 7.35
N LYS A 87 14.43 -23.15 6.79
CA LYS A 87 14.74 -21.83 7.33
C LYS A 87 13.47 -21.00 7.16
N LEU A 88 12.56 -21.16 8.12
CA LEU A 88 11.51 -20.18 8.35
C LEU A 88 12.21 -18.82 8.34
N PRO A 89 11.82 -17.89 7.46
CA PRO A 89 12.44 -16.58 7.38
C PRO A 89 12.48 -16.05 8.81
N LEU A 90 13.65 -15.59 9.26
CA LEU A 90 13.82 -14.97 10.56
C LEU A 90 12.91 -13.75 10.58
N TYR A 91 11.67 -13.96 11.00
CA TYR A 91 10.62 -12.97 10.97
C TYR A 91 11.14 -11.76 11.71
N ASP A 92 11.22 -10.66 11.00
CA ASP A 92 11.87 -9.48 11.49
C ASP A 92 11.13 -8.96 12.73
N ARG A 93 11.70 -9.23 13.91
CA ARG A 93 11.10 -8.83 15.20
C ARG A 93 11.29 -7.34 15.48
N PHE A 94 11.79 -6.56 14.52
CA PHE A 94 11.96 -5.13 14.62
C PHE A 94 10.68 -4.44 15.08
N TYR A 95 9.55 -4.69 14.40
CA TYR A 95 8.29 -4.02 14.73
C TYR A 95 7.77 -4.43 16.12
N ARG A 96 7.95 -5.69 16.52
CA ARG A 96 7.55 -6.13 17.87
C ARG A 96 8.32 -5.38 18.95
N THR A 97 9.62 -5.25 18.76
CA THR A 97 10.49 -4.52 19.69
C THR A 97 10.20 -3.03 19.67
N ALA A 98 9.97 -2.44 18.49
CA ALA A 98 9.68 -1.03 18.34
C ALA A 98 8.32 -0.66 18.93
N PHE A 99 7.27 -1.44 18.67
CA PHE A 99 5.87 -1.01 18.83
C PHE A 99 5.05 -1.80 19.84
N LEU A 100 5.34 -3.09 20.04
CA LEU A 100 4.51 -3.95 20.89
C LEU A 100 5.02 -4.03 22.33
N GLN A 101 6.28 -3.62 22.56
CA GLN A 101 6.81 -3.50 23.91
C GLN A 101 6.31 -2.23 24.60
N GLN A 102 5.78 -2.39 25.80
CA GLN A 102 5.36 -1.26 26.64
C GLN A 102 6.56 -0.58 27.31
N PRO A 103 6.49 0.74 27.58
CA PRO A 103 5.43 1.66 27.20
C PRO A 103 5.45 2.08 25.72
N TRP A 104 4.28 2.36 25.14
CA TRP A 104 4.17 3.06 23.85
C TRP A 104 4.65 4.51 23.95
N VAL A 105 5.58 4.88 23.08
CA VAL A 105 6.28 6.18 23.14
C VAL A 105 5.95 7.12 21.97
N PHE A 106 5.25 6.64 20.94
CA PHE A 106 5.09 7.36 19.66
C PHE A 106 3.79 8.13 19.55
N LYS A 107 3.67 9.24 20.30
CA LYS A 107 2.46 10.07 20.26
C LYS A 107 2.28 10.86 18.95
N ARG A 108 3.37 11.04 18.19
CA ARG A 108 3.41 11.88 16.98
C ARG A 108 3.64 11.10 15.69
N LEU A 109 3.81 9.78 15.79
CA LEU A 109 4.07 8.94 14.63
C LEU A 109 2.82 8.92 13.75
N SER A 110 3.00 9.30 12.49
CA SER A 110 1.91 9.49 11.53
C SER A 110 2.22 8.89 10.16
N SER A 111 3.43 8.39 9.95
CA SER A 111 3.87 7.78 8.71
C SER A 111 4.67 6.51 9.02
N LEU A 112 4.17 5.38 8.52
CA LEU A 112 4.77 4.05 8.67
C LEU A 112 5.08 3.49 7.29
N PHE A 113 6.31 3.04 7.10
CA PHE A 113 6.79 2.52 5.82
C PHE A 113 7.63 1.27 6.04
N PHE A 114 7.06 0.11 5.72
CA PHE A 114 7.64 -1.22 5.91
C PHE A 114 7.69 -2.01 4.59
N PRO A 115 8.50 -1.60 3.60
CA PRO A 115 8.75 -2.44 2.44
C PRO A 115 9.57 -3.67 2.86
N ALA A 116 9.22 -4.80 2.29
CA ALA A 116 9.78 -6.12 2.55
C ALA A 116 9.76 -6.54 4.03
N THR A 117 8.73 -6.15 4.79
CA THR A 117 8.54 -6.65 6.16
C THR A 117 7.19 -7.36 6.26
N TYR A 118 7.24 -8.63 6.66
CA TYR A 118 6.06 -9.40 7.00
C TYR A 118 5.55 -8.99 8.39
N ILE A 119 4.32 -8.47 8.44
CA ILE A 119 3.65 -8.11 9.71
C ILE A 119 2.28 -8.78 9.70
N LYS A 120 2.09 -9.70 10.65
CA LYS A 120 0.81 -10.40 10.84
C LYS A 120 -0.32 -9.42 11.09
N ASP A 121 -1.54 -9.79 10.69
CA ASP A 121 -2.73 -8.97 10.91
C ASP A 121 -2.89 -8.57 12.37
N GLU A 122 -2.70 -9.50 13.32
CA GLU A 122 -2.85 -9.21 14.75
C GLU A 122 -1.84 -8.16 15.23
N ASP A 123 -0.61 -8.27 14.74
CA ASP A 123 0.48 -7.39 15.13
C ASP A 123 0.28 -6.00 14.50
N MET A 124 -0.14 -5.93 13.24
CA MET A 124 -0.49 -4.67 12.59
C MET A 124 -1.71 -4.01 13.25
N ALA A 125 -2.75 -4.77 13.57
CA ALA A 125 -3.89 -4.29 14.34
C ALA A 125 -3.45 -3.75 15.72
N ALA A 126 -2.55 -4.44 16.42
CA ALA A 126 -2.00 -3.99 17.69
C ALA A 126 -1.18 -2.68 17.57
N ILE A 127 -0.47 -2.49 16.45
CA ILE A 127 0.20 -1.22 16.12
C ILE A 127 -0.84 -0.13 15.91
N LEU A 128 -1.81 -0.35 15.00
CA LEU A 128 -2.85 0.63 14.65
C LEU A 128 -3.69 1.03 15.86
N ARG A 129 -4.01 0.10 16.77
CA ARG A 129 -4.76 0.36 18.00
C ARG A 129 -4.10 1.38 18.92
N GLN A 130 -2.77 1.48 18.86
CA GLN A 130 -1.97 2.42 19.68
C GLN A 130 -1.72 3.76 18.98
N MET A 131 -1.97 3.84 17.67
CA MET A 131 -1.81 5.09 16.92
C MET A 131 -2.97 6.03 17.19
N THR A 132 -2.62 7.30 17.42
CA THR A 132 -3.55 8.42 17.60
C THR A 132 -3.84 9.15 16.30
N MET A 133 -2.89 9.11 15.35
CA MET A 133 -2.99 9.69 14.02
C MET A 133 -2.20 8.83 13.04
N LEU A 134 -2.76 8.59 11.86
CA LEU A 134 -2.07 7.90 10.78
C LEU A 134 -2.40 8.63 9.48
N LYS A 135 -1.37 9.14 8.81
CA LYS A 135 -1.47 9.82 7.51
C LYS A 135 -0.98 8.94 6.37
N GLN A 136 0.03 8.11 6.61
CA GLN A 136 0.63 7.30 5.58
C GLN A 136 0.92 5.90 6.11
N LEU A 137 0.44 4.89 5.40
CA LEU A 137 0.71 3.49 5.68
C LEU A 137 1.22 2.81 4.41
N THR A 138 2.45 2.32 4.45
CA THR A 138 3.00 1.49 3.39
C THR A 138 3.46 0.16 3.96
N ILE A 139 2.83 -0.91 3.48
CA ILE A 139 3.13 -2.31 3.78
C ILE A 139 3.34 -2.97 2.44
N SER A 140 4.51 -3.53 2.16
CA SER A 140 4.76 -4.17 0.87
C SER A 140 5.67 -5.36 1.07
N GLU A 141 5.41 -6.49 0.42
CA GLU A 141 6.16 -7.74 0.52
C GLU A 141 7.03 -7.93 -0.72
N LEU A 142 7.99 -7.03 -0.93
CA LEU A 142 8.77 -7.02 -2.18
C LEU A 142 9.64 -8.27 -2.47
N LEU A 143 9.60 -9.35 -1.66
CA LEU A 143 10.63 -10.39 -1.69
C LEU A 143 10.23 -11.86 -1.90
N PHE A 144 8.97 -12.27 -1.87
CA PHE A 144 8.64 -13.70 -1.94
C PHE A 144 7.80 -14.07 -3.17
N ILE A 145 8.43 -14.07 -4.34
CA ILE A 145 7.82 -14.57 -5.60
C ILE A 145 7.91 -16.11 -5.70
N PHE A 146 8.42 -16.80 -4.67
CA PHE A 146 8.78 -18.22 -4.74
C PHE A 146 8.15 -19.10 -3.65
N SER A 147 7.41 -18.53 -2.71
CA SER A 147 6.77 -19.33 -1.65
C SER A 147 5.42 -19.83 -2.14
N ASP A 148 5.13 -21.11 -1.87
CA ASP A 148 3.90 -21.80 -2.27
C ASP A 148 2.67 -21.06 -1.68
N PRO A 149 1.65 -20.70 -2.46
CA PRO A 149 0.44 -20.00 -1.99
C PRO A 149 -0.41 -20.76 -0.95
N ALA A 150 0.02 -21.94 -0.50
CA ALA A 150 -0.69 -22.78 0.45
C ALA A 150 -0.52 -22.35 1.92
N ASP A 151 0.48 -21.53 2.25
CA ASP A 151 0.59 -20.99 3.61
C ASP A 151 -0.26 -19.73 3.73
N ASP A 152 -1.33 -19.81 4.55
CA ASP A 152 -2.18 -18.68 4.95
C ASP A 152 -1.34 -17.63 5.69
N LEU A 153 -0.65 -16.80 4.91
CA LEU A 153 0.03 -15.62 5.37
C LEU A 153 -1.05 -14.58 5.69
N ASP A 154 -1.46 -14.57 6.97
CA ASP A 154 -2.40 -13.60 7.53
C ASP A 154 -1.76 -12.20 7.58
N ASP A 155 -1.67 -11.54 6.43
CA ASP A 155 -1.21 -10.15 6.29
C ASP A 155 -2.29 -9.15 6.75
N PHE A 156 -2.14 -7.86 6.44
CA PHE A 156 -3.11 -6.78 6.69
C PHE A 156 -4.59 -7.17 6.42
N GLY A 157 -5.28 -7.65 7.43
CA GLY A 157 -6.56 -8.33 7.27
C GLY A 157 -7.70 -7.57 7.92
N GLN A 158 -8.69 -8.35 8.38
CA GLN A 158 -9.90 -7.83 8.99
C GLN A 158 -9.62 -7.16 10.34
N LEU A 159 -8.62 -7.63 11.11
CA LEU A 159 -8.26 -7.02 12.39
C LEU A 159 -7.64 -5.64 12.17
N SER A 160 -6.72 -5.52 11.21
CA SER A 160 -6.11 -4.24 10.86
C SER A 160 -7.14 -3.25 10.34
N ILE A 161 -8.05 -3.68 9.46
CA ILE A 161 -9.17 -2.84 9.00
C ILE A 161 -10.06 -2.42 10.16
N ARG A 162 -10.40 -3.32 11.08
CA ARG A 162 -11.20 -2.99 12.26
C ARG A 162 -10.55 -1.90 13.09
N GLU A 163 -9.23 -1.96 13.32
CA GLU A 163 -8.51 -0.95 14.09
C GLU A 163 -8.32 0.37 13.32
N LEU A 164 -8.24 0.33 11.98
CA LEU A 164 -8.25 1.52 11.13
C LEU A 164 -9.59 2.28 11.24
N LEU A 165 -10.70 1.55 11.34
CA LEU A 165 -12.06 2.08 11.46
C LEU A 165 -12.50 2.34 12.91
N ALA A 166 -11.74 1.85 13.90
CA ALA A 166 -12.13 1.95 15.30
C ALA A 166 -12.19 3.41 15.78
N ASP A 167 -13.25 3.71 16.53
CA ASP A 167 -13.45 4.95 17.28
C ASP A 167 -12.70 4.95 18.61
N LYS A 168 -12.11 3.82 19.00
CA LYS A 168 -11.35 3.66 20.25
C LYS A 168 -9.88 3.38 19.98
N GLN A 169 -9.04 3.76 20.92
CA GLN A 169 -7.60 3.50 20.92
C GLN A 169 -7.12 3.07 22.30
N MET A 170 -5.96 2.43 22.34
CA MET A 170 -5.28 2.08 23.59
C MET A 170 -4.24 3.14 23.92
N THR A 171 -4.32 3.73 25.11
CA THR A 171 -3.35 4.72 25.61
C THR A 171 -2.79 4.31 26.96
N LEU A 172 -1.55 4.68 27.24
CA LEU A 172 -0.94 4.45 28.55
C LEU A 172 -1.22 5.66 29.46
N LYS A 173 -2.00 5.45 30.53
CA LYS A 173 -2.27 6.44 31.58
C LYS A 173 -1.83 5.89 32.93
N ASN A 174 -0.95 6.63 33.62
CA ASN A 174 -0.42 6.25 34.93
C ASN A 174 0.17 4.83 34.97
N GLY A 175 0.83 4.40 33.89
CA GLY A 175 1.41 3.05 33.79
C GLY A 175 0.40 1.94 33.45
N HIS A 176 -0.89 2.26 33.30
CA HIS A 176 -1.93 1.31 32.91
C HIS A 176 -2.42 1.59 31.50
N MET A 177 -2.72 0.52 30.75
CA MET A 177 -3.35 0.63 29.44
C MET A 177 -4.85 0.89 29.62
N VAL A 178 -5.33 1.99 29.05
CA VAL A 178 -6.72 2.43 29.11
C VAL A 178 -7.25 2.60 27.68
N GLN A 179 -8.45 2.10 27.44
CA GLN A 179 -9.15 2.28 26.17
C GLN A 179 -9.87 3.63 26.18
N GLU A 180 -9.62 4.45 25.16
CA GLU A 180 -10.17 5.81 25.06
C GLU A 180 -10.80 6.04 23.69
N THR A 181 -11.82 6.89 23.64
CA THR A 181 -12.39 7.35 22.37
C THR A 181 -11.39 8.25 21.66
N ARG A 182 -11.16 7.97 20.38
CA ARG A 182 -10.35 8.79 19.48
C ARG A 182 -11.06 10.08 19.16
N PHE A 183 -10.29 11.16 19.00
CA PHE A 183 -10.83 12.41 18.46
C PHE A 183 -11.24 12.26 16.99
N ARG A 184 -10.49 11.46 16.23
CA ARG A 184 -10.78 11.08 14.84
C ARG A 184 -10.38 9.63 14.61
N ARG A 185 -11.15 8.91 13.79
CA ARG A 185 -10.78 7.56 13.36
C ARG A 185 -9.53 7.65 12.48
N LEU A 186 -8.72 6.59 12.42
CA LEU A 186 -7.53 6.61 11.56
C LEU A 186 -7.91 6.72 10.08
N CYS A 187 -9.03 6.12 9.66
CA CYS A 187 -9.56 6.27 8.32
C CYS A 187 -9.92 7.74 7.95
N GLU A 188 -10.19 8.59 8.93
CA GLU A 188 -10.48 10.02 8.72
C GLU A 188 -9.20 10.87 8.62
N THR A 189 -8.04 10.31 8.94
CA THR A 189 -6.75 11.01 8.88
C THR A 189 -5.82 10.48 7.81
N ILE A 190 -6.06 9.27 7.30
CA ILE A 190 -5.18 8.61 6.36
C ILE A 190 -5.27 9.26 4.98
N GLU A 191 -4.12 9.68 4.48
CA GLU A 191 -3.97 10.34 3.19
C GLU A 191 -3.39 9.37 2.15
N GLU A 192 -2.63 8.36 2.57
CA GLU A 192 -1.94 7.45 1.66
C GLU A 192 -1.88 6.03 2.22
N ILE A 193 -2.26 5.08 1.38
CA ILE A 193 -2.16 3.66 1.66
C ILE A 193 -1.48 2.97 0.48
N THR A 194 -0.50 2.14 0.77
CA THR A 194 0.17 1.29 -0.21
C THR A 194 0.30 -0.10 0.38
N PHE A 195 -0.40 -1.05 -0.20
CA PHE A 195 -0.22 -2.47 0.06
C PHE A 195 0.64 -3.10 -1.01
N ASP A 196 1.13 -4.31 -0.72
CA ASP A 196 1.56 -5.16 -1.81
C ASP A 196 0.39 -5.55 -2.69
N VAL A 197 0.67 -5.69 -3.98
CA VAL A 197 -0.29 -6.11 -4.99
C VAL A 197 -0.27 -7.64 -5.14
N TYR A 198 0.66 -8.32 -4.48
CA TYR A 198 0.84 -9.77 -4.49
C TYR A 198 0.27 -10.46 -3.26
N GLY A 199 -0.20 -11.71 -3.43
CA GLY A 199 -0.54 -12.61 -2.32
C GLY A 199 -1.79 -12.26 -1.52
N PHE A 200 -2.28 -11.02 -1.63
CA PHE A 200 -3.33 -10.53 -0.78
C PHE A 200 -4.71 -11.12 -1.14
N LYS A 201 -5.27 -11.96 -0.27
CA LYS A 201 -6.71 -12.26 -0.22
C LYS A 201 -7.42 -11.02 0.32
N ALA A 202 -7.60 -10.02 -0.54
CA ALA A 202 -8.10 -8.70 -0.14
C ALA A 202 -9.61 -8.57 -0.17
N ASP A 203 -10.33 -9.66 0.09
CA ASP A 203 -11.77 -9.73 -0.13
C ASP A 203 -12.47 -8.63 0.69
N GLY A 204 -12.99 -7.62 -0.01
CA GLY A 204 -13.64 -6.44 0.55
C GLY A 204 -12.73 -5.39 1.23
N ILE A 205 -11.41 -5.61 1.37
CA ILE A 205 -10.52 -4.64 2.05
C ILE A 205 -10.42 -3.34 1.26
N MET A 206 -10.18 -3.42 -0.06
CA MET A 206 -10.11 -2.24 -0.93
C MET A 206 -11.43 -1.48 -0.92
N GLN A 207 -12.55 -2.21 -1.03
CA GLN A 207 -13.89 -1.63 -0.98
C GLN A 207 -14.15 -0.92 0.36
N THR A 208 -13.72 -1.51 1.47
CA THR A 208 -13.86 -0.94 2.81
C THR A 208 -13.05 0.35 2.95
N ILE A 209 -11.81 0.36 2.47
CA ILE A 209 -10.96 1.56 2.49
C ILE A 209 -11.59 2.68 1.66
N LEU A 210 -11.98 2.39 0.42
CA LEU A 210 -12.55 3.39 -0.50
C LEU A 210 -13.86 4.00 0.03
N SER A 211 -14.67 3.21 0.76
CA SER A 211 -15.93 3.64 1.36
C SER A 211 -15.81 4.27 2.75
N ASN A 212 -14.63 4.25 3.40
CA ASN A 212 -14.46 4.79 4.76
C ASN A 212 -13.34 5.82 4.93
N CYS A 213 -12.49 6.05 3.92
CA CYS A 213 -11.33 6.93 4.02
C CYS A 213 -11.50 8.25 3.22
N PRO A 214 -12.24 9.26 3.73
CA PRO A 214 -12.57 10.46 2.96
C PRO A 214 -11.37 11.35 2.61
N CYS A 215 -10.28 11.26 3.36
CA CYS A 215 -9.06 12.05 3.13
C CYS A 215 -8.02 11.32 2.26
N LEU A 216 -8.33 10.13 1.76
CA LEU A 216 -7.40 9.31 0.99
C LEU A 216 -7.08 9.98 -0.35
N LYS A 217 -5.79 10.24 -0.59
CA LYS A 217 -5.24 10.84 -1.81
C LYS A 217 -4.57 9.80 -2.68
N ARG A 218 -3.90 8.81 -2.07
CA ARG A 218 -3.17 7.76 -2.80
C ARG A 218 -3.56 6.39 -2.27
N LEU A 219 -4.02 5.53 -3.16
CA LEU A 219 -4.26 4.13 -2.88
C LEU A 219 -3.50 3.28 -3.88
N THR A 220 -2.58 2.47 -3.39
CA THR A 220 -2.03 1.34 -4.13
C THR A 220 -2.40 0.07 -3.37
N GLY A 221 -2.99 -0.90 -4.04
CA GLY A 221 -3.49 -2.06 -3.34
C GLY A 221 -3.72 -3.28 -4.21
N PRO A 222 -4.10 -4.38 -3.56
CA PRO A 222 -4.39 -5.65 -4.21
C PRO A 222 -5.66 -5.61 -5.07
N ARG A 223 -6.08 -6.80 -5.50
CA ARG A 223 -7.28 -7.00 -6.30
C ARG A 223 -8.54 -6.51 -5.60
N ILE A 224 -9.45 -5.93 -6.39
CA ILE A 224 -10.86 -5.70 -6.05
C ILE A 224 -11.72 -6.19 -7.23
N THR A 225 -12.88 -6.81 -6.96
CA THR A 225 -13.76 -7.31 -8.02
C THR A 225 -14.94 -6.38 -8.31
N VAL A 226 -15.55 -6.53 -9.50
CA VAL A 226 -16.78 -5.80 -9.85
C VAL A 226 -17.90 -6.12 -8.86
N THR A 227 -18.06 -7.39 -8.50
CA THR A 227 -19.08 -7.81 -7.51
C THR A 227 -18.90 -7.13 -6.16
N GLU A 228 -17.66 -7.01 -5.67
CA GLU A 228 -17.36 -6.34 -4.39
C GLU A 228 -17.75 -4.86 -4.42
N ILE A 229 -17.47 -4.17 -5.52
CA ILE A 229 -17.79 -2.74 -5.68
C ILE A 229 -19.31 -2.54 -5.78
N VAL A 230 -19.99 -3.38 -6.56
CA VAL A 230 -21.45 -3.30 -6.78
C VAL A 230 -22.22 -3.56 -5.50
N ASN A 231 -21.80 -4.56 -4.71
CA ASN A 231 -22.45 -4.91 -3.45
C ASN A 231 -21.99 -4.04 -2.27
N GLY A 232 -20.93 -3.25 -2.46
CA GLY A 232 -20.34 -2.42 -1.43
C GLY A 232 -21.00 -1.05 -1.26
N ALA A 233 -20.59 -0.35 -0.22
CA ALA A 233 -21.00 1.04 0.02
C ALA A 233 -20.40 2.01 -1.01
N GLU A 234 -21.00 3.19 -1.14
CA GLU A 234 -20.47 4.26 -1.98
C GLU A 234 -19.06 4.68 -1.56
N TRP A 235 -18.20 4.98 -2.54
CA TRP A 235 -16.86 5.47 -2.25
C TRP A 235 -16.90 6.91 -1.74
N VAL A 236 -16.29 7.12 -0.58
CA VAL A 236 -16.17 8.45 0.06
C VAL A 236 -14.81 9.10 -0.18
N SER A 237 -13.87 8.37 -0.78
CA SER A 237 -12.49 8.80 -1.07
C SER A 237 -12.41 9.80 -2.23
N THR A 238 -13.18 10.89 -2.17
CA THR A 238 -13.29 11.89 -3.27
C THR A 238 -12.02 12.74 -3.45
N GLU A 239 -11.11 12.70 -2.47
CA GLU A 239 -9.81 13.35 -2.50
C GLU A 239 -8.74 12.57 -3.27
N LEU A 240 -9.07 11.39 -3.79
CA LEU A 240 -8.13 10.48 -4.44
C LEU A 240 -7.55 11.09 -5.72
N THR A 241 -6.22 11.17 -5.78
CA THR A 241 -5.45 11.61 -6.94
C THR A 241 -4.77 10.45 -7.66
N ASP A 242 -4.45 9.38 -6.94
CA ASP A 242 -3.73 8.23 -7.48
C ASP A 242 -4.39 6.94 -7.01
N LEU A 243 -4.91 6.15 -7.95
CA LEU A 243 -5.51 4.85 -7.72
C LEU A 243 -4.77 3.80 -8.54
N ASN A 244 -4.13 2.84 -7.86
CA ASN A 244 -3.44 1.71 -8.46
C ASN A 244 -3.92 0.42 -7.80
N ILE A 245 -4.85 -0.26 -8.46
CA ILE A 245 -5.48 -1.48 -7.96
C ILE A 245 -5.65 -2.44 -9.12
N TYR A 246 -5.70 -3.74 -8.84
CA TYR A 246 -6.14 -4.69 -9.85
C TYR A 246 -7.67 -4.79 -9.83
N LEU A 247 -8.33 -4.19 -10.81
CA LEU A 247 -9.78 -4.29 -10.93
C LEU A 247 -10.15 -5.49 -11.79
N LYS A 248 -10.56 -6.58 -11.15
CA LYS A 248 -10.95 -7.82 -11.82
C LYS A 248 -12.43 -7.78 -12.21
N ALA A 249 -12.71 -7.99 -13.49
CA ALA A 249 -14.07 -8.29 -13.94
C ALA A 249 -14.40 -9.76 -13.65
N ASP A 250 -15.22 -9.99 -12.61
CA ASP A 250 -15.73 -11.30 -12.20
C ASP A 250 -17.19 -11.51 -12.64
N VAL A 251 -17.61 -10.78 -13.68
CA VAL A 251 -18.96 -10.80 -14.25
C VAL A 251 -18.88 -11.01 -15.76
N ASP A 252 -19.92 -11.57 -16.37
CA ASP A 252 -19.99 -11.72 -17.82
C ASP A 252 -20.31 -10.36 -18.49
N GLN A 253 -19.27 -9.71 -19.00
CA GLN A 253 -19.33 -8.39 -19.65
C GLN A 253 -20.15 -8.36 -20.94
N GLU A 254 -20.51 -9.51 -21.54
CA GLU A 254 -21.34 -9.56 -22.74
C GLU A 254 -22.84 -9.59 -22.40
N THR A 255 -23.20 -9.91 -21.15
CA THR A 255 -24.59 -9.94 -20.70
C THR A 255 -25.08 -8.55 -20.29
N PRO A 256 -26.38 -8.24 -20.43
CA PRO A 256 -26.97 -6.99 -19.94
C PRO A 256 -26.73 -6.77 -18.44
N GLU A 257 -26.77 -7.83 -17.64
CA GLU A 257 -26.52 -7.75 -16.19
C GLU A 257 -25.06 -7.39 -15.89
N GLY A 258 -24.10 -8.03 -16.55
CA GLY A 258 -22.68 -7.71 -16.36
C GLY A 258 -22.33 -6.30 -16.84
N MET A 259 -22.91 -5.85 -17.95
CA MET A 259 -22.77 -4.46 -18.41
C MET A 259 -23.32 -3.45 -17.40
N GLU A 260 -24.48 -3.71 -16.78
CA GLU A 260 -25.03 -2.81 -15.75
C GLU A 260 -24.17 -2.81 -14.48
N LYS A 261 -23.66 -3.97 -14.06
CA LYS A 261 -22.72 -4.07 -12.93
C LYS A 261 -21.44 -3.26 -13.21
N GLN A 262 -20.89 -3.37 -14.41
CA GLN A 262 -19.73 -2.58 -14.83
C GLN A 262 -20.06 -1.08 -14.87
N ARG A 263 -21.24 -0.69 -15.35
CA ARG A 263 -21.71 0.70 -15.35
C ARG A 263 -21.72 1.30 -13.93
N ILE A 264 -22.14 0.54 -12.93
CA ILE A 264 -22.10 0.96 -11.52
C ILE A 264 -20.65 1.23 -11.07
N VAL A 265 -19.69 0.38 -11.46
CA VAL A 265 -18.28 0.58 -11.17
C VAL A 265 -17.74 1.85 -11.83
N PHE A 266 -18.07 2.08 -13.11
CA PHE A 266 -17.68 3.32 -13.79
C PHE A 266 -18.31 4.55 -13.16
N ARG A 267 -19.54 4.47 -12.64
CA ARG A 267 -20.17 5.56 -11.91
C ARG A 267 -19.42 5.87 -10.60
N GLN A 268 -18.94 4.87 -9.87
CA GLN A 268 -18.10 5.08 -8.68
C GLN A 268 -16.76 5.73 -9.05
N LEU A 269 -16.08 5.22 -10.08
CA LEU A 269 -14.84 5.81 -10.60
C LEU A 269 -15.06 7.26 -11.07
N GLY A 270 -16.15 7.54 -11.78
CA GLY A 270 -16.50 8.86 -12.30
C GLY A 270 -16.72 9.93 -11.21
N LYS A 271 -16.98 9.54 -9.95
CA LYS A 271 -17.05 10.45 -8.81
C LYS A 271 -15.68 10.95 -8.34
N LEU A 272 -14.60 10.24 -8.69
CA LEU A 272 -13.22 10.59 -8.32
C LEU A 272 -12.68 11.72 -9.22
N THR A 273 -13.36 12.86 -9.23
CA THR A 273 -13.06 13.99 -10.15
C THR A 273 -11.66 14.60 -9.99
N ARG A 274 -10.98 14.30 -8.87
CA ARG A 274 -9.61 14.72 -8.59
C ARG A 274 -8.55 13.72 -9.07
N LEU A 275 -8.97 12.56 -9.56
CA LEU A 275 -8.09 11.48 -9.99
C LEU A 275 -7.20 11.93 -11.15
N ARG A 276 -5.90 11.72 -11.00
CA ARG A 276 -4.84 12.04 -11.97
C ARG A 276 -4.21 10.79 -12.54
N SER A 277 -4.08 9.73 -11.76
CA SER A 277 -3.54 8.46 -12.21
C SER A 277 -4.50 7.33 -11.85
N LEU A 278 -4.93 6.59 -12.87
CA LEU A 278 -5.71 5.35 -12.73
C LEU A 278 -4.92 4.21 -13.35
N ASP A 279 -4.48 3.26 -12.53
CA ASP A 279 -3.90 2.00 -12.96
C ASP A 279 -4.83 0.87 -12.52
N LEU A 280 -5.43 0.20 -13.51
CA LEU A 280 -6.41 -0.87 -13.33
C LEU A 280 -5.75 -2.24 -13.26
N VAL A 281 -4.43 -2.32 -13.45
CA VAL A 281 -3.70 -3.58 -13.45
C VAL A 281 -2.52 -3.55 -12.50
N ALA A 282 -2.47 -4.56 -11.65
CA ALA A 282 -1.30 -4.90 -10.89
C ALA A 282 -0.10 -5.11 -11.82
N GLN A 283 0.96 -4.34 -11.61
CA GLN A 283 2.15 -4.30 -12.48
C GLN A 283 2.80 -5.68 -12.74
N ARG A 284 2.42 -6.75 -12.02
CA ARG A 284 3.13 -8.02 -12.06
C ARG A 284 2.31 -9.29 -11.72
N CYS A 285 0.98 -9.31 -11.87
CA CYS A 285 0.23 -10.57 -11.72
C CYS A 285 0.49 -11.51 -12.91
N ASN A 286 1.48 -12.40 -12.80
CA ASN A 286 1.84 -13.39 -13.82
C ASN A 286 1.01 -14.69 -13.75
N THR A 287 0.04 -14.78 -12.84
CA THR A 287 -0.64 -16.03 -12.55
C THR A 287 -1.83 -16.25 -13.48
N ASP A 288 -1.68 -17.27 -14.33
CA ASP A 288 -2.72 -18.23 -14.70
C ASP A 288 -3.98 -17.69 -15.39
N GLY A 289 -3.82 -17.24 -16.63
CA GLY A 289 -4.89 -17.30 -17.62
C GLY A 289 -5.97 -16.21 -17.52
N ARG A 290 -5.91 -15.26 -18.45
CA ARG A 290 -6.92 -14.23 -18.74
C ARG A 290 -7.25 -13.30 -17.57
N THR A 291 -6.33 -12.39 -17.28
CA THR A 291 -6.65 -11.18 -16.53
C THR A 291 -7.63 -10.34 -17.34
N GLN A 292 -8.90 -10.37 -16.98
CA GLN A 292 -9.93 -9.50 -17.55
C GLN A 292 -10.20 -8.35 -16.59
N THR A 293 -10.02 -7.12 -17.08
CA THR A 293 -10.36 -5.90 -16.37
C THR A 293 -11.68 -5.32 -16.90
N LEU A 294 -12.03 -4.09 -16.53
CA LEU A 294 -13.20 -3.41 -17.07
C LEU A 294 -13.07 -3.23 -18.59
N ASP A 295 -14.14 -3.49 -19.34
CA ASP A 295 -14.19 -3.19 -20.77
C ASP A 295 -14.18 -1.66 -20.99
N LEU A 296 -13.09 -1.11 -21.51
CA LEU A 296 -12.93 0.34 -21.73
C LEU A 296 -13.54 0.80 -23.06
N THR A 297 -14.76 0.35 -23.36
CA THR A 297 -15.54 0.75 -24.54
C THR A 297 -16.77 1.57 -24.16
N LEU A 298 -17.24 2.40 -25.10
CA LEU A 298 -18.47 3.18 -24.95
C LEU A 298 -19.70 2.29 -24.79
N ARG A 299 -19.72 1.13 -25.47
CA ARG A 299 -20.77 0.12 -25.29
C ARG A 299 -20.86 -0.34 -23.84
N ALA A 300 -19.73 -0.42 -23.14
CA ALA A 300 -19.65 -0.81 -21.75
C ALA A 300 -19.78 0.37 -20.76
N SER A 301 -20.32 1.51 -21.21
CA SER A 301 -20.55 2.72 -20.39
C SER A 301 -19.30 3.46 -19.94
N LEU A 302 -18.24 3.47 -20.75
CA LEU A 302 -17.06 4.31 -20.54
C LEU A 302 -17.41 5.80 -20.32
N ASP A 303 -18.53 6.25 -20.89
CA ASP A 303 -19.01 7.62 -20.81
C ASP A 303 -19.37 8.11 -19.39
N GLU A 304 -19.67 7.18 -18.46
CA GLU A 304 -19.88 7.50 -17.04
C GLU A 304 -18.62 8.13 -16.39
N GLN A 305 -17.44 7.96 -16.99
CA GLN A 305 -16.18 8.56 -16.55
C GLN A 305 -15.90 9.94 -17.17
N ALA A 306 -16.88 10.57 -17.84
CA ALA A 306 -16.71 11.89 -18.46
C ALA A 306 -16.22 12.98 -17.48
N ASN A 307 -16.50 12.82 -16.19
CA ASN A 307 -16.13 13.79 -15.15
C ASN A 307 -14.67 13.72 -14.69
N LEU A 308 -13.89 12.73 -15.15
CA LEU A 308 -12.46 12.59 -14.83
C LEU A 308 -11.58 13.58 -15.61
N LYS A 309 -11.90 14.87 -15.55
CA LYS A 309 -11.22 15.95 -16.30
C LYS A 309 -9.76 16.16 -15.86
N ASN A 310 -9.40 15.64 -14.69
CA ASN A 310 -8.05 15.72 -14.15
C ASN A 310 -7.18 14.49 -14.46
N LEU A 311 -7.71 13.48 -15.15
CA LEU A 311 -6.98 12.26 -15.45
C LEU A 311 -5.80 12.56 -16.38
N GLU A 312 -4.59 12.28 -15.92
CA GLU A 312 -3.34 12.46 -16.65
C GLU A 312 -2.77 11.12 -17.13
N LYS A 313 -3.02 10.04 -16.38
CA LYS A 313 -2.53 8.70 -16.69
C LYS A 313 -3.63 7.66 -16.55
N LEU A 314 -3.80 6.83 -17.57
CA LEU A 314 -4.60 5.63 -17.55
C LEU A 314 -3.74 4.42 -17.94
N ALA A 315 -3.74 3.38 -17.11
CA ALA A 315 -3.04 2.13 -17.36
C ALA A 315 -3.96 0.92 -17.16
N PHE A 316 -3.89 -0.04 -18.10
CA PHE A 316 -4.64 -1.31 -18.10
C PHE A 316 -3.81 -2.42 -18.79
N LYS A 317 -2.50 -2.42 -18.51
CA LYS A 317 -1.54 -3.35 -19.13
C LYS A 317 -1.92 -4.81 -18.87
N SER A 318 -1.51 -5.75 -19.71
CA SER A 318 -1.74 -7.19 -19.51
C SER A 318 -3.18 -7.67 -19.71
N ASP A 319 -4.16 -6.78 -19.94
CA ASP A 319 -5.48 -7.21 -20.38
C ASP A 319 -5.53 -7.34 -21.91
N ALA A 320 -5.25 -8.56 -22.39
CA ALA A 320 -5.33 -8.91 -23.80
C ALA A 320 -6.78 -8.96 -24.35
N SER A 321 -7.78 -8.77 -23.48
CA SER A 321 -9.20 -8.86 -23.82
C SER A 321 -9.81 -7.52 -24.24
N GLN A 322 -9.06 -6.42 -24.10
CA GLN A 322 -9.54 -5.08 -24.45
C GLN A 322 -9.83 -4.95 -25.95
N ARG A 323 -11.04 -4.49 -26.27
CA ARG A 323 -11.58 -4.37 -27.65
C ARG A 323 -11.85 -2.92 -28.04
N MET A 324 -10.98 -2.00 -27.60
CA MET A 324 -11.12 -0.57 -27.89
C MET A 324 -11.15 -0.29 -29.40
N GLN A 325 -12.20 0.40 -29.85
CA GLN A 325 -12.35 0.88 -31.22
C GLN A 325 -11.85 2.32 -31.36
N LEU A 326 -11.78 2.81 -32.60
CA LEU A 326 -11.39 4.20 -32.89
C LEU A 326 -12.30 5.22 -32.20
N GLU A 327 -13.59 4.91 -32.11
CA GLU A 327 -14.61 5.75 -31.47
C GLU A 327 -14.35 5.93 -29.97
N ASP A 328 -13.99 4.84 -29.28
CA ASP A 328 -13.65 4.84 -27.85
C ASP A 328 -12.40 5.69 -27.59
N ALA A 329 -11.35 5.50 -28.38
CA ALA A 329 -10.12 6.28 -28.26
C ALA A 329 -10.37 7.78 -28.55
N THR A 330 -11.18 8.08 -29.55
CA THR A 330 -11.58 9.46 -29.87
C THR A 330 -12.35 10.08 -28.70
N TRP A 331 -13.26 9.32 -28.09
CA TRP A 331 -13.99 9.76 -26.92
C TRP A 331 -13.07 10.02 -25.72
N ILE A 332 -12.12 9.11 -25.44
CA ILE A 332 -11.11 9.24 -24.37
C ILE A 332 -10.35 10.56 -24.51
N VAL A 333 -9.83 10.81 -25.70
CA VAL A 333 -9.08 12.04 -26.00
C VAL A 333 -9.95 13.26 -25.81
N ASN A 334 -11.18 13.25 -26.33
CA ASN A 334 -12.06 14.41 -26.27
C ASN A 334 -12.55 14.71 -24.85
N ASN A 335 -12.76 13.69 -24.02
CA ASN A 335 -13.36 13.85 -22.70
C ASN A 335 -12.35 14.04 -21.57
N TRP A 336 -11.12 13.55 -21.70
CA TRP A 336 -10.06 13.71 -20.70
C TRP A 336 -8.95 14.66 -21.20
N PRO A 337 -9.17 15.99 -21.09
CA PRO A 337 -8.29 16.98 -21.70
C PRO A 337 -6.87 17.00 -21.15
N LYS A 338 -6.65 16.45 -19.94
CA LYS A 338 -5.33 16.41 -19.29
C LYS A 338 -4.59 15.09 -19.48
N LEU A 339 -5.14 14.14 -20.24
CA LEU A 339 -4.51 12.84 -20.44
C LEU A 339 -3.15 13.02 -21.15
N LYS A 340 -2.10 12.46 -20.56
CA LYS A 340 -0.70 12.48 -21.03
C LYS A 340 -0.14 11.08 -21.23
N GLU A 341 -0.70 10.06 -20.60
CA GLU A 341 -0.17 8.70 -20.67
C GLU A 341 -1.32 7.70 -20.75
N LEU A 342 -1.33 6.91 -21.82
CA LEU A 342 -2.23 5.77 -22.00
C LEU A 342 -1.36 4.53 -22.19
N GLN A 343 -1.51 3.56 -21.28
CA GLN A 343 -0.74 2.32 -21.31
C GLN A 343 -1.68 1.13 -21.24
N GLY A 344 -1.56 0.20 -22.17
CA GLY A 344 -2.46 -0.95 -22.24
C GLY A 344 -1.98 -1.94 -23.27
N SER A 345 -2.71 -3.03 -23.45
CA SER A 345 -2.51 -3.94 -24.58
C SER A 345 -3.81 -3.95 -25.37
N MET A 346 -3.70 -3.89 -26.71
CA MET A 346 -4.85 -3.92 -27.61
C MET A 346 -4.71 -5.12 -28.55
N ASN A 347 -5.84 -5.74 -28.87
CA ASN A 347 -5.84 -6.97 -29.66
C ASN A 347 -5.73 -6.75 -31.19
N ASN A 348 -5.79 -5.51 -31.69
CA ASN A 348 -5.81 -5.22 -33.12
C ASN A 348 -4.77 -4.16 -33.51
N SER A 349 -3.68 -4.58 -34.16
CA SER A 349 -2.57 -3.72 -34.57
C SER A 349 -2.97 -2.63 -35.60
N VAL A 350 -3.94 -2.91 -36.48
CA VAL A 350 -4.40 -1.93 -37.49
C VAL A 350 -5.17 -0.79 -36.81
N VAL A 351 -5.98 -1.12 -35.81
CA VAL A 351 -6.70 -0.13 -35.01
C VAL A 351 -5.72 0.66 -34.12
N CYS A 352 -4.65 0.02 -33.64
CA CYS A 352 -3.61 0.68 -32.85
C CYS A 352 -3.01 1.89 -33.56
N ASP A 353 -2.64 1.78 -34.84
CA ASP A 353 -2.02 2.91 -35.56
C ASP A 353 -2.96 4.11 -35.69
N SER A 354 -4.25 3.84 -35.93
CA SER A 354 -5.29 4.88 -36.02
C SER A 354 -5.54 5.53 -34.65
N ILE A 355 -5.62 4.72 -33.59
CA ILE A 355 -5.76 5.19 -32.21
C ILE A 355 -4.55 6.04 -31.81
N VAL A 356 -3.33 5.56 -32.09
CA VAL A 356 -2.08 6.28 -31.84
C VAL A 356 -2.04 7.60 -32.62
N ALA A 357 -2.57 7.66 -33.85
CA ALA A 357 -2.65 8.90 -34.61
C ALA A 357 -3.59 9.93 -33.97
N VAL A 358 -4.82 9.52 -33.60
CA VAL A 358 -5.79 10.37 -32.87
C VAL A 358 -5.17 10.92 -31.59
N LEU A 359 -4.47 10.06 -30.88
CA LEU A 359 -3.85 10.38 -29.62
C LEU A 359 -2.61 11.28 -29.77
N ARG A 360 -1.74 11.05 -30.76
CA ARG A 360 -0.57 11.89 -31.06
C ARG A 360 -0.94 13.29 -31.53
N SER A 361 -2.12 13.47 -32.13
CA SER A 361 -2.59 14.77 -32.63
C SER A 361 -2.63 15.86 -31.54
N ARG A 362 -2.61 15.48 -30.24
CA ARG A 362 -2.57 16.41 -29.10
C ARG A 362 -1.17 16.75 -28.57
N GLY A 363 -0.11 16.27 -29.20
CA GLY A 363 1.25 16.79 -29.00
C GLY A 363 1.91 16.56 -27.63
N SER A 364 1.35 15.72 -26.75
CA SER A 364 1.91 15.50 -25.39
C SER A 364 1.67 14.11 -24.80
N LEU A 365 1.12 13.17 -25.57
CA LEU A 365 0.83 11.86 -25.02
C LEU A 365 1.94 10.82 -25.30
N SER A 366 2.39 10.16 -24.24
CA SER A 366 3.29 9.00 -24.28
C SER A 366 2.47 7.72 -24.35
N PHE A 367 2.77 6.87 -25.34
CA PHE A 367 2.10 5.59 -25.57
C PHE A 367 3.03 4.43 -25.37
N ARG A 368 2.52 3.43 -24.64
CA ARG A 368 3.08 2.07 -24.60
C ARG A 368 1.90 1.12 -24.75
N LEU A 369 1.66 0.69 -25.98
CA LEU A 369 0.67 -0.32 -26.37
C LEU A 369 1.34 -1.67 -26.61
#